data_AF-A0AAU6JIH0-F1
#
_entry.id   AF-A0AAU6JIH0-F1
#
_cell.length_a   1.000
_cell.length_b   1.000
_cell.length_c   1.000
_cell.angle_alpha   90.00
_cell.angle_beta   90.00
_cell.angle_gamma   90.00
#
_symmetry.space_group_name_H-M   'P 1'
#
loop_
_entity.id
_entity.type
_entity.pdbx_description
1 polymer ?
#
loop_
_entity_poly.entity_id
_entity_poly.type
_entity_poly.pdbx_seq_one_letter_code
_entity_poly.pdbx_strand_id
1 'polypeptide(L)'
;MASYSVSFRLRRTVVEERYVSVPITDAVMQTEPDEDGAYHVDTGKLVAAAIRLGQDDADWLPEEREVTLHPIQKAPDHAQDQNQALPDSSEDPR
;
A
#
# COMPACT_ATOMS: atom_id res chain seq x y z
N MET A 1 39.60 14.26 4.50
CA MET A 1 38.28 14.90 4.45
C MET A 1 37.28 13.96 5.08
N ALA A 2 36.57 14.39 6.12
CA ALA A 2 35.52 13.57 6.71
C ALA A 2 34.30 13.56 5.78
N SER A 3 33.78 12.37 5.48
CA SER A 3 32.54 12.21 4.72
C SER A 3 31.40 11.99 5.71
N TYR A 4 30.35 12.80 5.62
CA TYR A 4 29.15 12.67 6.44
C TYR A 4 27.99 12.19 5.57
N SER A 5 27.12 11.36 6.13
CA SER A 5 25.91 10.87 5.48
C SER A 5 24.69 11.12 6.36
N VAL A 6 23.58 11.51 5.75
CA VAL A 6 22.28 11.68 6.41
C VAL A 6 21.30 10.65 5.84
N SER A 7 20.54 10.00 6.71
CA SER A 7 19.55 9.00 6.33
C SER A 7 18.14 9.58 6.35
N PHE A 8 17.34 9.27 5.32
CA PHE A 8 15.94 9.69 5.21
C PHE A 8 15.04 8.48 5.11
N ARG A 9 13.89 8.52 5.80
CA ARG A 9 12.81 7.56 5.61
C ARG A 9 11.83 8.12 4.58
N LEU A 10 11.70 7.43 3.46
CA LEU A 10 10.77 7.75 2.39
C LEU A 10 9.58 6.81 2.46
N ARG A 11 8.36 7.35 2.26
CA ARG A 11 7.15 6.56 2.05
C ARG A 11 6.73 6.71 0.59
N ARG A 12 6.37 5.60 -0.04
CA ARG A 12 5.80 5.57 -1.38
C ARG A 12 4.37 5.04 -1.29
N THR A 13 3.43 5.81 -1.81
CA THR A 13 2.06 5.35 -2.06
C THR A 13 1.92 5.16 -3.57
N VAL A 14 1.30 4.06 -3.99
CA VAL A 14 1.01 3.79 -5.40
C VAL A 14 -0.50 3.65 -5.52
N VAL A 15 -1.10 4.40 -6.45
CA VAL A 15 -2.48 4.19 -6.87
C VAL A 15 -2.41 3.39 -8.15
N GLU A 16 -3.06 2.23 -8.15
CA GLU A 16 -3.09 1.32 -9.29
C GLU A 16 -4.54 1.13 -9.72
N GLU A 17 -4.76 1.13 -11.03
CA GLU A 17 -6.07 0.90 -11.63
C GLU A 17 -6.03 -0.31 -12.55
N ARG A 18 -7.17 -0.99 -12.66
CA ARG A 18 -7.35 -2.11 -13.57
C ARG A 18 -8.77 -2.12 -14.13
N TYR A 19 -8.87 -2.26 -15.44
CA TYR A 19 -10.13 -2.53 -16.11
C TYR A 19 -10.42 -4.04 -16.11
N VAL A 20 -11.58 -4.43 -15.61
CA VAL A 20 -12.06 -5.81 -15.62
C VAL A 20 -13.34 -5.93 -16.43
N SER A 21 -13.44 -7.00 -17.22
CA SER A 21 -14.66 -7.33 -17.97
C SER A 21 -15.36 -8.49 -17.27
N VAL A 22 -16.55 -8.22 -16.72
CA VAL A 22 -17.37 -9.25 -16.07
C VAL A 22 -18.35 -9.83 -17.10
N PRO A 23 -18.29 -11.15 -17.40
CA PRO A 23 -19.26 -11.76 -18.30
C PRO A 23 -20.64 -11.84 -17.63
N ILE A 24 -21.68 -11.43 -18.38
CA ILE A 24 -23.07 -11.55 -17.93
C ILE A 24 -23.51 -13.01 -18.14
N THR A 25 -23.72 -13.70 -17.03
CA THR A 25 -24.14 -15.11 -16.96
C THR A 25 -25.16 -15.25 -15.85
N ASP A 26 -25.86 -16.39 -15.77
CA ASP A 26 -26.86 -16.65 -14.73
C ASP A 26 -26.34 -16.43 -13.29
N ALA A 27 -25.02 -16.60 -13.09
CA ALA A 27 -24.37 -16.36 -11.80
C ALA A 27 -24.40 -14.90 -11.34
N VAL A 28 -24.54 -13.93 -12.24
CA VAL A 28 -24.66 -12.49 -11.94
C VAL A 28 -26.07 -11.95 -12.19
N MET A 29 -27.02 -12.82 -12.54
CA MET A 29 -28.43 -12.46 -12.68
C MET A 29 -29.17 -12.58 -11.35
N GLN A 30 -30.30 -11.90 -11.24
CA GLN A 30 -31.25 -12.12 -10.16
C GLN A 30 -31.83 -13.53 -10.26
N THR A 31 -32.11 -14.13 -9.10
CA THR A 31 -32.62 -15.50 -9.02
C THR A 31 -34.10 -15.58 -9.38
N GLU A 32 -34.84 -14.51 -9.10
CA GLU A 32 -36.26 -14.39 -9.38
C GLU A 32 -36.47 -13.29 -10.44
N PRO A 33 -37.44 -13.47 -11.35
CA PRO A 33 -37.81 -12.43 -12.29
C PRO A 33 -38.54 -11.29 -11.58
N ASP A 34 -38.42 -10.08 -12.12
CA ASP A 34 -39.13 -8.90 -11.63
C ASP A 34 -40.63 -8.94 -12.02
N GLU A 35 -41.41 -7.93 -11.62
CA GLU A 35 -42.86 -7.85 -11.87
C GLU A 35 -43.22 -7.96 -13.36
N ASP A 36 -42.32 -7.54 -14.25
CA ASP A 36 -42.45 -7.63 -15.71
C ASP A 36 -42.07 -9.02 -16.28
N GLY A 37 -41.70 -9.98 -15.42
CA GLY A 37 -41.24 -11.32 -15.81
C GLY A 37 -39.81 -11.36 -16.36
N ALA A 38 -39.11 -10.24 -16.36
CA ALA A 38 -37.73 -10.12 -16.85
C ALA A 38 -36.71 -10.46 -15.75
N TYR A 39 -35.63 -11.13 -16.13
CA TYR A 39 -34.48 -11.35 -15.25
C TYR A 39 -33.49 -10.21 -15.41
N HIS A 40 -33.29 -9.45 -14.34
CA HIS A 40 -32.33 -8.35 -14.32
C HIS A 40 -30.97 -8.81 -13.79
N VAL A 41 -29.93 -8.03 -14.09
CA VAL A 41 -28.61 -8.23 -13.51
C VAL A 41 -28.67 -7.88 -12.03
N ASP A 42 -28.12 -8.75 -11.19
CA ASP A 42 -27.90 -8.46 -9.78
C ASP A 42 -26.59 -7.65 -9.66
N THR A 43 -26.74 -6.36 -9.39
CA THR A 43 -25.61 -5.42 -9.29
C THR A 43 -24.64 -5.80 -8.17
N GLY A 44 -25.12 -6.41 -7.08
CA GLY A 44 -24.28 -6.90 -5.99
C GLY A 44 -23.41 -8.06 -6.43
N LYS A 45 -24.00 -9.05 -7.12
CA LYS A 45 -23.25 -10.20 -7.69
C LYS A 45 -22.26 -9.74 -8.76
N LEU A 46 -22.64 -8.77 -9.58
CA LEU A 46 -21.79 -8.20 -10.63
C LEU A 46 -20.55 -7.51 -10.04
N VAL A 47 -20.72 -6.66 -9.02
CA VAL A 47 -19.62 -5.97 -8.33
C VAL A 47 -18.73 -6.96 -7.60
N ALA A 48 -19.30 -7.97 -6.95
CA ALA A 48 -18.52 -9.02 -6.29
C ALA A 48 -17.65 -9.81 -7.28
N ALA A 49 -18.18 -10.11 -8.47
CA ALA A 49 -17.42 -10.75 -9.54
C ALA A 49 -16.29 -9.85 -10.06
N ALA A 50 -16.54 -8.53 -10.24
CA ALA A 50 -15.51 -7.57 -10.62
C ALA A 50 -14.36 -7.51 -9.60
N ILE A 51 -14.68 -7.43 -8.30
CA ILE A 51 -13.68 -7.42 -7.22
C ILE A 51 -12.86 -8.70 -7.25
N ARG A 52 -13.50 -9.87 -7.42
CA ARG A 52 -12.80 -11.15 -7.48
C ARG A 52 -11.83 -11.22 -8.66
N LEU A 53 -12.20 -10.68 -9.82
CA LEU A 53 -11.29 -10.59 -10.98
C LEU A 53 -10.11 -9.64 -10.69
N GLY A 54 -10.35 -8.57 -9.94
CA GLY A 54 -9.31 -7.62 -9.52
C GLY A 54 -8.35 -8.15 -8.45
N GLN A 55 -8.68 -9.22 -7.73
CA GLN A 55 -7.77 -9.80 -6.71
C GLN A 55 -6.51 -10.47 -7.28
N ASP A 56 -6.46 -10.66 -8.59
CA ASP A 56 -5.25 -11.10 -9.28
C ASP A 56 -4.28 -9.92 -9.43
N ASP A 57 -3.01 -10.15 -9.11
CA ASP A 57 -1.92 -9.16 -9.13
C ASP A 57 -1.47 -8.81 -10.57
N ALA A 58 -2.01 -9.48 -11.58
CA ALA A 58 -1.71 -9.22 -12.98
C ALA A 58 -2.36 -7.92 -13.52
N ASP A 59 -1.63 -7.24 -14.41
CA ASP A 59 -2.10 -6.14 -15.26
C ASP A 59 -2.62 -4.87 -14.55
N TRP A 60 -2.23 -4.66 -13.29
CA TRP A 60 -2.44 -3.38 -12.60
C TRP A 60 -1.49 -2.32 -13.15
N LEU A 61 -2.04 -1.17 -13.55
CA LEU A 61 -1.27 -0.06 -14.08
C LEU A 61 -1.15 1.04 -13.02
N PRO A 62 0.06 1.53 -12.71
CA PRO A 62 0.23 2.63 -11.79
C PRO A 62 -0.30 3.92 -12.44
N GLU A 63 -1.40 4.44 -11.90
CA GLU A 63 -2.03 5.67 -12.37
C GLU A 63 -1.27 6.89 -11.82
N GLU A 64 -0.94 6.86 -10.52
CA GLU A 64 -0.26 7.96 -9.85
C GLU A 64 0.75 7.45 -8.80
N ARG A 65 1.85 8.20 -8.66
CA ARG A 65 2.93 7.90 -7.71
C ARG A 65 3.35 9.16 -6.97
N GLU A 66 3.17 9.15 -5.66
CA GLU A 66 3.69 10.18 -4.76
C GLU A 66 4.78 9.61 -3.84
N VAL A 67 5.88 10.35 -3.70
CA VAL A 67 6.96 10.03 -2.77
C VAL A 67 7.07 11.17 -1.77
N THR A 68 6.78 10.88 -0.50
CA THR A 68 6.83 11.87 0.56
C THR A 68 7.85 11.49 1.62
N LEU A 69 8.42 12.51 2.27
CA LEU A 69 9.21 12.30 3.47
C LEU A 69 8.29 11.76 4.56
N HIS A 70 8.72 10.70 5.24
CA HIS A 70 7.93 10.14 6.32
C HIS A 70 7.77 11.18 7.45
N PRO A 71 6.56 11.40 8.00
CA PRO A 71 6.32 12.45 8.99
C PRO A 71 7.14 12.31 10.26
N ILE A 72 7.45 11.06 10.63
CA ILE A 72 8.28 10.72 11.78
C ILE A 72 9.56 10.09 11.26
N GLN A 73 10.67 10.79 11.42
CA GLN A 73 12.01 10.27 11.18
C GLN A 73 12.55 9.71 12.50
N LYS A 74 12.55 8.38 12.63
CA LYS A 74 13.29 7.69 13.69
C LYS A 74 14.67 7.35 13.14
N ALA A 75 15.71 7.52 13.95
CA ALA A 75 17.02 6.98 13.62
C ALA A 75 16.92 5.46 13.39
N PRO A 76 17.72 4.88 12.48
CA PRO A 76 17.82 3.42 12.35
C PRO A 76 18.12 2.80 13.71
N ASP A 77 17.56 1.62 14.01
CA ASP A 77 17.69 1.01 15.34
C ASP A 77 19.16 0.78 15.76
N HIS A 78 20.09 0.68 14.79
CA HIS A 78 21.54 0.57 15.03
C HIS A 78 22.25 1.89 15.41
N ALA A 79 21.58 3.05 15.33
CA ALA A 79 22.20 4.34 15.65
C ALA A 79 22.31 4.61 17.16
N GLN A 80 21.62 3.83 18.00
CA GLN A 80 21.67 3.99 19.46
C GLN A 80 22.95 3.39 20.09
N ASP A 81 23.61 2.44 19.41
CA ASP A 81 24.82 1.77 19.95
C ASP A 81 26.08 2.65 19.89
N GLN A 82 26.13 3.68 19.05
CA GLN A 82 27.36 4.45 18.83
C GLN A 82 27.55 5.61 19.83
N ASN A 83 26.54 5.94 20.64
CA ASN A 83 26.59 7.07 21.59
C ASN A 83 26.79 6.65 23.06
N GLN A 84 27.11 5.38 23.33
CA GLN A 84 27.28 4.87 24.70
C GLN A 84 28.73 4.51 25.07
N ALA A 85 29.72 5.10 24.39
CA ALA A 85 31.13 4.94 24.71
C ALA A 85 31.88 6.29 24.70
N LEU A 86 31.51 7.19 25.61
CA LEU A 86 32.42 8.21 26.11
C LEU A 86 32.70 7.84 27.58
N PRO A 87 33.82 7.17 27.90
CA PRO A 87 34.26 7.08 29.28
C PRO A 87 34.57 8.48 29.78
N ASP A 88 33.95 8.81 30.91
CA ASP A 88 34.19 10.00 31.73
C ASP A 88 35.70 10.10 32.01
N SER A 89 36.38 10.94 31.23
CA SER A 89 37.80 11.24 31.42
C SER A 89 37.91 12.43 32.37
N SER A 90 37.48 12.23 33.61
CA SER A 90 37.82 13.08 34.74
C SER A 90 38.79 12.34 35.67
N GLU A 91 39.97 12.01 35.12
CA GLU A 91 41.15 11.70 35.93
C GLU A 91 42.02 12.96 36.09
N ASP A 92 42.13 13.35 37.35
CA ASP A 92 42.97 14.33 38.06
C ASP A 92 44.28 14.78 37.39
N PRO A 93 44.69 16.06 37.59
CA PRO A 93 46.10 16.37 37.69
C PRO A 93 46.46 17.18 38.95
N ARG A 94 47.16 16.47 39.84
CA ARG A 94 48.23 16.90 40.78
C ARG A 94 47.87 17.44 42.16
#